data_AF-B1YER3-F1
#
_entry.id   AF-B1YER3-F1
#
_cell.length_a   1.000
_cell.length_b   1.000
_cell.length_c   1.000
_cell.angle_alpha   90.00
_cell.angle_beta   90.00
_cell.angle_gamma   90.00
#
_symmetry.space_group_name_H-M   'P 1'
#
loop_
_entity.id
_entity.type
_entity.pdbx_description
1 polymer ?
#
loop_
_entity_poly.entity_id
_entity_poly.type
_entity_poly.pdbx_seq_one_letter_code
_entity_poly.pdbx_strand_id
1 'polypeptide(L)'
;MKQYLMLTNEELKRSWKMIISIILAMAGIEILTVVGRVIYHERQVQEYMSYAKVSESDAIRTIEKLSFEQASSYFSYIILIGVALVLLYAVQIWYRDWLGESKYIYRLLLLPGNRAKIFFAKFTSLALVIISFIGLQWVVIQLSFVIFNWMIKDDYRATSTLGLSRTLKQLYTMNLVDVLVIVTLALFTVSFLFMLILLERSYRKTKGLLFIVLEVIAIVVIMMGGMYIIETLDIFLSQEISAIMIAIFVLYFIYTIWKSLRLLKWKISV
;
A
#
# COMPACT_ATOMS: atom_id res chain seq x y z
N MET A 1 24.14 -2.10 -17.14
CA MET A 1 23.21 -2.89 -16.31
C MET A 1 23.78 -3.27 -14.94
N LYS A 2 25.02 -3.79 -14.83
CA LYS A 2 25.64 -4.20 -13.55
C LYS A 2 25.51 -3.16 -12.41
N GLN A 3 25.75 -1.89 -12.69
CA GLN A 3 25.66 -0.82 -11.68
C GLN A 3 24.23 -0.55 -11.16
N TYR A 4 23.21 -0.64 -12.01
CA TYR A 4 21.81 -0.41 -11.58
C TYR A 4 21.34 -1.53 -10.64
N LEU A 5 21.58 -2.79 -11.02
CA LEU A 5 21.21 -3.94 -10.18
C LEU A 5 21.97 -3.94 -8.85
N MET A 6 23.24 -3.53 -8.87
CA MET A 6 24.03 -3.37 -7.66
C MET A 6 23.44 -2.33 -6.72
N LEU A 7 23.05 -1.15 -7.24
CA LEU A 7 22.39 -0.10 -6.45
C LEU A 7 21.05 -0.58 -5.88
N THR A 8 20.23 -1.27 -6.66
CA THR A 8 18.97 -1.84 -6.16
C THR A 8 19.22 -2.86 -5.04
N ASN A 9 20.21 -3.73 -5.20
CA ASN A 9 20.57 -4.72 -4.18
C ASN A 9 21.09 -4.06 -2.89
N GLU A 10 21.90 -3.01 -3.01
CA GLU A 10 22.36 -2.23 -1.86
C GLU A 10 21.20 -1.59 -1.09
N GLU A 11 20.23 -1.01 -1.81
CA GLU A 11 19.03 -0.42 -1.20
C GLU A 11 18.18 -1.46 -0.44
N LEU A 12 17.95 -2.61 -1.07
CA LEU A 12 17.21 -3.72 -0.46
C LEU A 12 17.94 -4.27 0.76
N LYS A 13 19.23 -4.61 0.63
CA LYS A 13 20.02 -5.18 1.74
C LYS A 13 20.06 -4.25 2.95
N ARG A 14 20.10 -2.94 2.72
CA ARG A 14 20.16 -1.94 3.78
C ARG A 14 18.85 -1.80 4.56
N SER A 15 17.72 -2.07 3.93
CA SER A 15 16.38 -1.89 4.52
C SER A 15 15.66 -3.21 4.83
N TRP A 16 16.21 -4.34 4.37
CA TRP A 16 15.62 -5.68 4.45
C TRP A 16 15.15 -6.06 5.86
N LYS A 17 15.97 -5.79 6.90
CA LYS A 17 15.64 -6.16 8.29
C LYS A 17 14.39 -5.44 8.77
N MET A 18 14.31 -4.14 8.51
CA MET A 18 13.20 -3.28 8.93
C MET A 18 11.91 -3.67 8.21
N ILE A 19 11.98 -3.85 6.89
CA ILE A 19 10.83 -4.22 6.07
C ILE A 19 10.26 -5.57 6.54
N ILE A 20 11.11 -6.57 6.73
CA ILE A 20 10.68 -7.90 7.16
C ILE A 20 10.15 -7.91 8.58
N SER A 21 10.79 -7.20 9.50
CA SER A 21 10.28 -7.12 10.87
C SER A 21 8.87 -6.51 10.92
N ILE A 22 8.63 -5.47 10.11
CA ILE A 22 7.32 -4.83 10.03
C ILE A 22 6.29 -5.80 9.45
N ILE A 23 6.60 -6.44 8.32
CA ILE A 23 5.66 -7.33 7.65
C ILE A 23 5.33 -8.55 8.53
N LEU A 24 6.34 -9.14 9.19
CA LEU A 24 6.12 -10.27 10.11
C LEU A 24 5.31 -9.85 11.35
N ALA A 25 5.57 -8.66 11.90
CA ALA A 25 4.78 -8.15 13.02
C ALA A 25 3.32 -7.95 12.62
N MET A 26 3.06 -7.36 11.45
CA MET A 26 1.70 -7.19 10.93
C MET A 26 1.00 -8.54 10.73
N ALA A 27 1.67 -9.49 10.07
CA ALA A 27 1.14 -10.83 9.86
C ALA A 27 0.81 -11.54 11.19
N GLY A 28 1.69 -11.41 12.18
CA GLY A 28 1.47 -11.94 13.52
C GLY A 28 0.25 -11.32 14.19
N ILE A 29 0.10 -9.99 14.12
CA ILE A 29 -1.06 -9.28 14.68
C ILE A 29 -2.36 -9.71 13.99
N GLU A 30 -2.37 -9.85 12.67
CA GLU A 30 -3.54 -10.31 11.91
C GLU A 30 -4.00 -11.71 12.36
N ILE A 31 -3.06 -12.66 12.44
CA ILE A 31 -3.34 -14.02 12.91
C ILE A 31 -3.83 -14.01 14.36
N LEU A 32 -3.14 -13.29 15.25
CA LEU A 32 -3.54 -13.18 16.66
C LEU A 32 -4.93 -12.58 16.83
N THR A 33 -5.31 -11.65 15.95
CA THR A 33 -6.64 -11.02 15.99
C THR A 33 -7.74 -12.04 15.67
N VAL A 34 -7.53 -12.89 14.66
CA VAL A 34 -8.48 -13.96 14.30
C VAL A 34 -8.58 -14.98 15.43
N VAL A 35 -7.44 -15.46 15.94
CA VAL A 35 -7.38 -16.40 17.06
C VAL A 35 -8.10 -15.84 18.29
N GLY A 36 -7.79 -14.59 18.65
CA GLY A 36 -8.41 -13.90 19.77
C GLY A 36 -9.92 -13.75 19.60
N ARG A 37 -10.40 -13.48 18.37
CA ARG A 37 -11.83 -13.36 18.10
C ARG A 37 -12.57 -14.69 18.26
N VAL A 38 -11.99 -15.80 17.80
CA VAL A 38 -12.57 -17.14 17.97
C VAL A 38 -12.70 -17.48 19.45
N ILE A 39 -11.61 -17.34 20.22
CA ILE A 39 -11.61 -17.61 21.67
C ILE A 39 -12.62 -16.73 22.41
N TYR A 40 -12.66 -15.44 22.07
CA TYR A 40 -13.59 -14.49 22.69
C TYR A 40 -15.05 -14.85 22.40
N HIS A 41 -15.35 -15.28 21.17
CA HIS A 41 -16.70 -15.72 20.79
C HIS A 41 -17.12 -16.98 21.55
N GLU A 42 -16.25 -17.98 21.68
CA GLU A 42 -16.55 -19.17 22.47
C GLU A 42 -16.83 -18.86 23.95
N ARG A 43 -16.05 -17.93 24.53
CA ARG A 43 -16.27 -17.48 25.91
C ARG A 43 -17.60 -16.75 26.06
N GLN A 44 -17.99 -15.90 25.11
CA GLN A 44 -19.31 -15.26 25.13
C GLN A 44 -20.45 -16.27 25.13
N VAL A 45 -20.37 -17.31 24.29
CA VAL A 45 -21.40 -18.37 24.22
C VAL A 45 -21.47 -19.12 25.55
N GLN A 46 -20.32 -19.48 26.14
CA GLN A 46 -20.25 -20.15 27.44
C GLN A 46 -20.82 -19.30 28.57
N GLU A 47 -20.46 -18.02 28.62
CA GLU A 47 -20.96 -17.09 29.64
C GLU A 47 -22.48 -16.92 29.53
N TYR A 48 -23.01 -16.77 28.32
CA TYR A 48 -24.46 -16.67 28.11
C TYR A 48 -25.21 -17.95 28.47
N MET A 49 -24.67 -19.12 28.11
CA MET A 49 -25.23 -20.41 28.56
C MET A 49 -25.30 -20.50 30.08
N SER A 50 -24.22 -20.10 30.77
CA SER A 50 -24.14 -20.16 32.23
C SER A 50 -25.10 -19.20 32.93
N TYR A 51 -25.24 -17.98 32.40
CA TYR A 51 -26.07 -16.92 32.98
C TYR A 51 -27.56 -17.15 32.70
N ALA A 52 -27.92 -17.41 31.44
CA ALA A 52 -29.31 -17.58 31.02
C ALA A 52 -29.83 -19.02 31.25
N LYS A 53 -28.96 -19.96 31.64
CA LYS A 53 -29.27 -21.40 31.84
C LYS A 53 -29.97 -22.00 30.63
N VAL A 54 -29.51 -21.63 29.44
CA VAL A 54 -30.05 -22.08 28.16
C VAL A 54 -29.20 -23.19 27.56
N SER A 55 -29.78 -23.95 26.63
CA SER A 55 -29.05 -24.92 25.83
C SER A 55 -28.03 -24.24 24.91
N GLU A 56 -27.00 -24.97 24.49
CA GLU A 56 -26.00 -24.49 23.52
C GLU A 56 -26.64 -24.03 22.20
N SER A 57 -27.65 -24.77 21.72
CA SER A 57 -28.39 -24.40 20.51
C SER A 57 -29.15 -23.08 20.64
N ASP A 58 -29.72 -22.79 21.82
CA ASP A 58 -30.44 -21.55 22.06
C ASP A 58 -29.47 -20.37 22.26
N ALA A 59 -28.32 -20.61 22.89
CA ALA A 59 -27.26 -19.61 23.04
C ALA A 59 -26.70 -19.16 21.69
N ILE A 60 -26.42 -20.10 20.79
CA ILE A 60 -25.89 -19.81 19.44
C ILE A 60 -26.92 -19.04 18.59
N ARG A 61 -28.23 -19.31 18.76
CA ARG A 61 -29.29 -18.56 18.07
C ARG A 61 -29.33 -17.10 18.49
N THR A 62 -29.00 -16.79 19.75
CA THR A 62 -29.03 -15.42 20.26
C THR A 62 -27.73 -14.65 20.03
N ILE A 63 -26.56 -15.29 20.16
CA ILE A 63 -25.24 -14.66 19.97
C ILE A 63 -24.85 -14.56 18.48
N GLU A 64 -25.57 -15.29 17.62
CA GLU A 64 -25.24 -15.54 16.22
C GLU A 64 -23.95 -16.34 16.04
N LYS A 65 -23.81 -16.96 14.87
CA LYS A 65 -22.61 -17.71 14.52
C LYS A 65 -21.51 -16.78 14.02
N LEU A 66 -20.26 -17.08 14.34
CA LEU A 66 -19.12 -16.29 13.88
C LEU A 66 -18.76 -16.63 12.42
N SER A 67 -18.59 -15.60 11.60
CA SER A 67 -18.07 -15.71 10.22
C SER A 67 -16.61 -15.23 10.13
N PHE A 68 -15.89 -15.66 9.10
CA PHE A 68 -14.53 -15.18 8.87
C PHE A 68 -14.47 -13.67 8.61
N GLU A 69 -15.50 -13.10 8.00
CA GLU A 69 -15.61 -11.65 7.76
C GLU A 69 -15.61 -10.87 9.09
N GLN A 70 -16.38 -11.35 10.06
CA GLN A 70 -16.41 -10.76 11.40
C GLN A 70 -15.08 -10.96 12.13
N ALA A 71 -14.45 -12.13 11.97
CA ALA A 71 -13.15 -12.45 12.57
C ALA A 71 -11.99 -11.61 12.02
N SER A 72 -12.04 -11.26 10.73
CA SER A 72 -11.02 -10.47 10.03
C SER A 72 -11.35 -8.98 9.94
N SER A 73 -12.38 -8.50 10.65
CA SER A 73 -12.90 -7.12 10.57
C SER A 73 -11.84 -6.04 10.81
N TYR A 74 -10.78 -6.32 11.57
CA TYR A 74 -9.69 -5.38 11.82
C TYR A 74 -8.58 -5.36 10.76
N PHE A 75 -8.57 -6.29 9.80
CA PHE A 75 -7.48 -6.42 8.83
C PHE A 75 -7.31 -5.15 8.01
N SER A 76 -8.40 -4.49 7.62
CA SER A 76 -8.34 -3.24 6.83
C SER A 76 -7.52 -2.15 7.53
N TYR A 77 -7.59 -2.05 8.86
CA TYR A 77 -6.81 -1.07 9.62
C TYR A 77 -5.33 -1.45 9.67
N ILE A 78 -5.02 -2.74 9.83
CA ILE A 78 -3.64 -3.24 9.84
C ILE A 78 -2.99 -2.98 8.48
N ILE A 79 -3.70 -3.28 7.39
CA ILE A 79 -3.25 -3.00 6.02
C ILE A 79 -3.01 -1.51 5.80
N LEU A 80 -3.92 -0.64 6.28
CA LEU A 80 -3.74 0.81 6.20
C LEU A 80 -2.43 1.26 6.87
N ILE A 81 -2.11 0.70 8.04
CA ILE A 81 -0.84 0.94 8.73
C ILE A 81 0.34 0.47 7.86
N GLY A 82 0.25 -0.71 7.23
CA GLY A 82 1.26 -1.19 6.29
C GLY A 82 1.48 -0.28 5.09
N VAL A 83 0.39 0.19 4.47
CA VAL A 83 0.44 1.17 3.37
C VAL A 83 1.13 2.46 3.83
N ALA A 84 0.76 2.98 5.01
CA ALA A 84 1.40 4.17 5.58
C ALA A 84 2.91 3.95 5.81
N LEU A 85 3.32 2.78 6.31
CA LEU A 85 4.73 2.43 6.50
C LEU A 85 5.50 2.34 5.17
N VAL A 86 4.88 1.82 4.11
CA VAL A 86 5.48 1.80 2.76
C VAL A 86 5.68 3.24 2.24
N LEU A 87 4.70 4.12 2.43
CA LEU A 87 4.81 5.53 2.05
C LEU A 87 5.89 6.26 2.86
N LEU A 88 5.96 6.02 4.17
CA LEU A 88 7.04 6.55 5.02
C LEU A 88 8.41 6.05 4.58
N TYR A 89 8.52 4.77 4.23
CA TYR A 89 9.76 4.20 3.69
C TYR A 89 10.13 4.83 2.33
N ALA A 90 9.15 5.14 1.47
CA ALA A 90 9.37 5.86 0.22
C ALA A 90 9.93 7.28 0.43
N VAL A 91 9.55 7.94 1.52
CA VAL A 91 10.16 9.22 1.93
C VAL A 91 11.56 8.97 2.50
N GLN A 92 11.69 8.04 3.44
CA GLN A 92 12.92 7.72 4.15
C GLN A 92 14.07 7.36 3.20
N ILE A 93 13.81 6.58 2.14
CA ILE A 93 14.84 6.12 1.19
C ILE A 93 15.57 7.28 0.50
N TRP A 94 14.91 8.42 0.34
CA TRP A 94 15.53 9.65 -0.14
C TRP A 94 16.19 10.40 1.00
N TYR A 95 15.45 10.75 2.06
CA TYR A 95 15.97 11.61 3.14
C TYR A 95 17.21 11.03 3.84
N ARG A 96 17.28 9.71 4.00
CA ARG A 96 18.44 9.02 4.58
C ARG A 96 19.72 9.34 3.82
N ASP A 97 19.66 9.43 2.49
CA ASP A 97 20.84 9.70 1.66
C ASP A 97 21.25 11.18 1.70
N TRP A 98 20.32 12.08 2.04
CA TRP A 98 20.54 13.52 2.18
C TRP A 98 20.99 13.95 3.60
N LEU A 99 20.51 13.28 4.65
CA LEU A 99 20.70 13.65 6.06
C LEU A 99 21.80 12.85 6.79
N GLY A 100 22.41 11.85 6.16
CA GLY A 100 23.49 11.07 6.78
C GLY A 100 24.81 11.84 6.98
N GLU A 101 25.60 11.45 7.99
CA GLU A 101 26.85 12.11 8.44
C GLU A 101 27.88 12.32 7.31
N SER A 102 27.97 11.38 6.36
CA SER A 102 28.70 11.57 5.11
C SER A 102 27.70 11.62 3.98
N LYS A 103 27.27 12.82 3.57
CA LYS A 103 26.21 13.09 2.58
C LYS A 103 26.30 12.16 1.35
N TYR A 104 25.69 10.97 1.45
CA TYR A 104 25.98 9.82 0.58
C TYR A 104 25.44 10.07 -0.83
N ILE A 105 24.37 10.85 -0.93
CA ILE A 105 23.80 11.34 -2.19
C ILE A 105 24.84 12.03 -3.08
N TYR A 106 25.80 12.79 -2.54
CA TYR A 106 26.79 13.47 -3.36
C TYR A 106 27.77 12.48 -3.98
N ARG A 107 28.17 11.44 -3.24
CA ARG A 107 28.98 10.34 -3.80
C ARG A 107 28.22 9.59 -4.89
N LEU A 108 26.92 9.31 -4.67
CA LEU A 108 26.06 8.69 -5.66
C LEU A 108 25.96 9.55 -6.94
N LEU A 109 25.81 10.86 -6.79
CA LEU A 109 25.71 11.81 -7.92
C LEU A 109 27.03 12.02 -8.67
N LEU A 110 28.16 11.75 -8.01
CA LEU A 110 29.51 11.78 -8.59
C LEU A 110 29.91 10.46 -9.26
N LEU A 111 29.13 9.39 -9.09
CA LEU A 111 29.42 8.12 -9.76
C LEU A 111 29.41 8.31 -11.28
N PRO A 112 30.41 7.75 -12.00
CA PRO A 112 30.42 7.82 -13.45
C PRO A 112 29.19 7.11 -14.04
N GLY A 113 28.44 7.85 -14.87
CA GLY A 113 27.27 7.34 -15.59
C GLY A 113 25.99 8.16 -15.42
N ASN A 114 24.89 7.65 -15.97
CA ASN A 114 23.60 8.35 -15.95
C ASN A 114 22.95 8.32 -14.55
N ARG A 115 22.66 9.50 -14.01
CA ARG A 115 21.96 9.71 -12.72
C ARG A 115 20.56 9.08 -12.67
N ALA A 116 19.95 8.80 -13.82
CA ALA A 116 18.70 8.06 -13.91
C ALA A 116 18.77 6.68 -13.22
N LYS A 117 19.94 6.05 -13.19
CA LYS A 117 20.14 4.75 -12.52
C LYS A 117 19.82 4.83 -11.02
N ILE A 118 20.07 5.97 -10.37
CA ILE A 118 19.79 6.17 -8.94
C ILE A 118 18.27 6.19 -8.71
N PHE A 119 17.54 6.93 -9.54
CA PHE A 119 16.07 6.98 -9.49
C PHE A 119 15.47 5.59 -9.69
N PHE A 120 15.83 4.91 -10.79
CA PHE A 120 15.28 3.60 -11.09
C PHE A 120 15.68 2.54 -10.06
N ALA A 121 16.88 2.64 -9.45
CA ALA A 121 17.27 1.71 -8.40
C ALA A 121 16.33 1.79 -7.18
N LYS A 122 16.06 3.01 -6.69
CA LYS A 122 15.12 3.26 -5.58
C LYS A 122 13.67 2.95 -5.94
N PHE A 123 13.27 3.26 -7.16
CA PHE A 123 11.94 2.97 -7.66
C PHE A 123 11.70 1.45 -7.73
N THR A 124 12.67 0.70 -8.24
CA THR A 124 12.59 -0.77 -8.34
C THR A 124 12.63 -1.42 -6.95
N SER A 125 13.45 -0.92 -6.03
CA SER A 125 13.46 -1.46 -4.66
C SER A 125 12.10 -1.29 -3.99
N LEU A 126 11.46 -0.13 -4.15
CA LEU A 126 10.09 0.06 -3.65
C LEU A 126 9.05 -0.77 -4.38
N ALA A 127 9.17 -0.94 -5.70
CA ALA A 127 8.29 -1.81 -6.46
C ALA A 127 8.30 -3.25 -5.91
N LEU A 128 9.50 -3.77 -5.63
CA LEU A 128 9.66 -5.09 -5.03
C LEU A 128 9.07 -5.16 -3.61
N VAL A 129 9.23 -4.11 -2.80
CA VAL A 129 8.61 -4.04 -1.47
C VAL A 129 7.09 -4.03 -1.55
N ILE A 130 6.51 -3.24 -2.46
CA ILE A 130 5.05 -3.17 -2.67
C ILE A 130 4.50 -4.52 -3.12
N ILE A 131 5.11 -5.13 -4.14
CA ILE A 131 4.68 -6.44 -4.65
C ILE A 131 4.79 -7.51 -3.56
N SER A 132 5.89 -7.52 -2.82
CA SER A 132 6.10 -8.46 -1.71
C SER A 132 5.08 -8.24 -0.59
N PHE A 133 4.76 -6.98 -0.26
CA PHE A 133 3.75 -6.65 0.75
C PHE A 133 2.37 -7.15 0.34
N ILE A 134 1.92 -6.87 -0.88
CA ILE A 134 0.62 -7.34 -1.41
C ILE A 134 0.59 -8.87 -1.43
N GLY A 135 1.66 -9.52 -1.92
CA GLY A 135 1.75 -10.98 -1.98
C GLY A 135 1.73 -11.64 -0.59
N LEU A 136 2.48 -11.11 0.38
CA LEU A 136 2.50 -11.63 1.74
C LEU A 136 1.16 -11.46 2.44
N GLN A 137 0.52 -10.30 2.27
CA GLN A 137 -0.82 -10.07 2.79
C GLN A 137 -1.85 -11.07 2.24
N TRP A 138 -1.72 -11.44 0.96
CA TRP A 138 -2.52 -12.52 0.38
C TRP A 138 -2.36 -13.83 1.14
N VAL A 139 -1.11 -14.23 1.39
CA VAL A 139 -0.78 -15.46 2.11
C VAL A 139 -1.33 -15.42 3.54
N VAL A 140 -1.21 -14.29 4.23
CA VAL A 140 -1.70 -14.15 5.61
C VAL A 140 -3.22 -14.27 5.69
N ILE A 141 -3.96 -13.70 4.74
CA ILE A 141 -5.43 -13.87 4.69
C ILE A 141 -5.82 -15.33 4.52
N GLN A 142 -5.18 -16.04 3.59
CA GLN A 142 -5.45 -17.47 3.36
C GLN A 142 -5.11 -18.31 4.58
N LEU A 143 -3.95 -18.07 5.19
CA LEU A 143 -3.50 -18.77 6.39
C LEU A 143 -4.42 -18.48 7.58
N SER A 144 -4.85 -17.24 7.76
CA SER A 144 -5.80 -16.84 8.81
C SER A 144 -7.17 -17.50 8.62
N PHE A 145 -7.62 -17.67 7.38
CA PHE A 145 -8.85 -18.39 7.07
C PHE A 145 -8.76 -19.89 7.39
N VAL A 146 -7.62 -20.53 7.08
CA VAL A 146 -7.36 -21.93 7.45
C VAL A 146 -7.36 -22.08 8.99
N ILE A 147 -6.66 -21.19 9.71
CA ILE A 147 -6.63 -21.20 11.18
C ILE A 147 -8.04 -21.00 11.75
N PHE A 148 -8.80 -20.05 11.22
CA PHE A 148 -10.18 -19.80 11.64
C PHE A 148 -11.03 -21.07 11.55
N ASN A 149 -11.02 -21.74 10.39
CA ASN A 149 -11.82 -22.96 10.18
C ASN A 149 -11.34 -24.14 11.04
N TRP A 150 -10.05 -24.20 11.36
CA TRP A 150 -9.49 -25.25 12.21
C TRP A 150 -9.82 -25.05 13.69
N MET A 151 -9.87 -23.79 14.15
CA MET A 151 -10.10 -23.49 15.57
C MET A 151 -11.58 -23.42 15.95
N ILE A 152 -12.44 -22.91 15.08
CA ILE A 152 -13.85 -22.74 15.42
C ILE A 152 -14.61 -24.07 15.38
N LYS A 153 -15.44 -24.32 16.40
CA LYS A 153 -16.39 -25.46 16.39
C LYS A 153 -17.40 -25.33 15.25
N ASP A 154 -17.74 -26.46 14.62
CA ASP A 154 -18.65 -26.49 13.46
C ASP A 154 -20.02 -25.85 13.76
N ASP A 155 -20.56 -26.05 14.96
CA ASP A 155 -21.86 -25.50 15.36
C ASP A 155 -21.85 -23.97 15.50
N TYR A 156 -20.69 -23.39 15.83
CA TYR A 156 -20.51 -21.97 16.11
C TYR A 156 -20.18 -21.19 14.82
N ARG A 157 -19.94 -21.89 13.71
CA ARG A 157 -19.50 -21.32 12.43
C ARG A 157 -20.68 -20.97 11.51
N ALA A 158 -20.74 -19.72 11.05
CA ALA A 158 -21.83 -19.26 10.19
C ALA A 158 -21.72 -19.81 8.76
N THR A 159 -20.53 -19.74 8.17
CA THR A 159 -20.25 -20.23 6.82
C THR A 159 -18.75 -20.51 6.70
N SER A 160 -18.39 -21.58 5.98
CA SER A 160 -17.00 -21.97 5.68
C SER A 160 -16.46 -21.34 4.40
N THR A 161 -17.05 -20.23 3.93
CA THR A 161 -16.56 -19.49 2.77
C THR A 161 -15.62 -18.38 3.21
N LEU A 162 -14.65 -18.04 2.36
CA LEU A 162 -13.76 -16.90 2.56
C LEU A 162 -14.55 -15.60 2.34
N GLY A 163 -15.35 -15.22 3.33
CA GLY A 163 -16.08 -13.97 3.39
C GLY A 163 -15.13 -12.84 3.76
N LEU A 164 -14.78 -12.00 2.80
CA LEU A 164 -14.08 -10.74 3.06
C LEU A 164 -15.08 -9.58 3.09
N SER A 165 -14.79 -8.61 3.95
CA SER A 165 -15.50 -7.34 3.94
C SER A 165 -15.35 -6.64 2.59
N ARG A 166 -16.29 -5.75 2.25
CA ARG A 166 -16.29 -5.02 0.96
C ARG A 166 -14.96 -4.30 0.70
N THR A 167 -14.36 -3.72 1.74
CA THR A 167 -13.08 -3.01 1.65
C THR A 167 -11.92 -3.96 1.37
N LEU A 168 -11.87 -5.12 2.05
CA LEU A 168 -10.86 -6.14 1.78
C LEU A 168 -11.04 -6.78 0.40
N LYS A 169 -12.27 -6.98 -0.07
CA LYS A 169 -12.51 -7.49 -1.44
C LYS A 169 -11.98 -6.58 -2.53
N GLN A 170 -12.03 -5.27 -2.32
CA GLN A 170 -11.48 -4.30 -3.28
C GLN A 170 -9.94 -4.30 -3.29
N LEU A 171 -9.31 -4.54 -2.14
CA LEU A 171 -7.85 -4.61 -2.02
C LEU A 171 -7.30 -5.99 -2.42
N TYR A 172 -8.06 -7.06 -2.17
CA TYR A 172 -7.70 -8.45 -2.44
C TYR A 172 -8.73 -9.07 -3.38
N THR A 173 -8.40 -9.05 -4.66
CA THR A 173 -9.23 -9.54 -5.75
C THR A 173 -8.44 -10.54 -6.58
N MET A 174 -9.02 -11.72 -6.80
CA MET A 174 -8.36 -12.81 -7.54
C MET A 174 -8.14 -12.46 -9.02
N ASN A 175 -8.66 -11.32 -9.48
CA ASN A 175 -8.48 -10.82 -10.82
C ASN A 175 -7.09 -10.17 -10.98
N LEU A 176 -6.29 -10.74 -11.88
CA LEU A 176 -4.96 -10.23 -12.21
C LEU A 176 -4.97 -8.77 -12.70
N VAL A 177 -6.01 -8.35 -13.42
CA VAL A 177 -6.13 -6.97 -13.92
C VAL A 177 -6.23 -6.00 -12.76
N ASP A 178 -7.08 -6.29 -11.78
CA ASP A 178 -7.27 -5.41 -10.63
C ASP A 178 -5.99 -5.34 -9.77
N VAL A 179 -5.28 -6.46 -9.59
CA VAL A 179 -3.98 -6.48 -8.90
C VAL A 179 -2.96 -5.61 -9.64
N LEU A 180 -2.90 -5.68 -10.97
CA LEU A 180 -2.03 -4.82 -11.78
C LEU A 180 -2.39 -3.34 -11.65
N VAL A 181 -3.69 -3.01 -11.58
CA VAL A 181 -4.17 -1.63 -11.35
C VAL A 181 -3.72 -1.14 -9.98
N ILE A 182 -3.89 -1.93 -8.92
CA ILE A 182 -3.46 -1.58 -7.55
C ILE A 182 -1.95 -1.36 -7.50
N VAL A 183 -1.15 -2.26 -8.09
CA VAL A 183 0.31 -2.11 -8.16
C VAL A 183 0.69 -0.86 -8.94
N THR A 184 0.06 -0.59 -10.08
CA THR A 184 0.34 0.60 -10.90
C THR A 184 0.01 1.88 -10.15
N LEU A 185 -1.12 1.92 -9.44
CA LEU A 185 -1.51 3.07 -8.61
C LEU A 185 -0.53 3.30 -7.46
N ALA A 186 -0.07 2.23 -6.80
CA ALA A 186 0.93 2.31 -5.75
C ALA A 186 2.28 2.85 -6.28
N LEU A 187 2.72 2.35 -7.45
CA LEU A 187 3.93 2.83 -8.12
C LEU A 187 3.82 4.30 -8.57
N PHE A 188 2.66 4.70 -9.06
CA PHE A 188 2.36 6.10 -9.36
C PHE A 188 2.51 6.97 -8.12
N THR A 189 1.88 6.56 -7.01
CA THR A 189 1.93 7.29 -5.73
C THR A 189 3.37 7.46 -5.25
N VAL A 190 4.19 6.40 -5.32
CA VAL A 190 5.61 6.44 -4.99
C VAL A 190 6.39 7.37 -5.92
N SER A 191 6.17 7.29 -7.24
CA SER A 191 6.82 8.17 -8.21
C SER A 191 6.47 9.64 -7.97
N PHE A 192 5.21 9.92 -7.64
CA PHE A 192 4.75 11.26 -7.28
C PHE A 192 5.44 11.75 -6.01
N LEU A 193 5.50 10.94 -4.94
CA LEU A 193 6.26 11.28 -3.73
C LEU A 193 7.74 11.55 -4.02
N PHE A 194 8.37 10.73 -4.86
CA PHE A 194 9.75 10.95 -5.29
C PHE A 194 9.91 12.30 -5.98
N MET A 195 8.98 12.65 -6.87
CA MET A 195 8.97 13.95 -7.54
C MET A 195 8.87 15.10 -6.53
N LEU A 196 7.97 15.01 -5.53
CA LEU A 196 7.81 16.05 -4.50
C LEU A 196 9.10 16.25 -3.69
N ILE A 197 9.72 15.15 -3.24
CA ILE A 197 10.98 15.22 -2.46
C ILE A 197 12.09 15.83 -3.31
N LEU A 198 12.20 15.44 -4.58
CA LEU A 198 13.19 16.00 -5.50
C LEU A 198 12.94 17.48 -5.79
N LEU A 199 11.68 17.93 -5.86
CA LEU A 199 11.33 19.34 -6.01
C LEU A 199 11.77 20.17 -4.79
N GLU A 200 11.46 19.71 -3.58
CA GLU A 200 11.91 20.35 -2.34
C GLU A 200 13.43 20.57 -2.35
N ARG A 201 14.17 19.50 -2.66
CA ARG A 201 15.63 19.50 -2.64
C ARG A 201 16.26 20.31 -3.77
N SER A 202 15.63 20.33 -4.95
CA SER A 202 16.14 21.03 -6.12
C SER A 202 16.03 22.56 -5.98
N TYR A 203 14.94 23.07 -5.41
CA TYR A 203 14.67 24.51 -5.39
C TYR A 203 15.05 25.22 -4.09
N ARG A 204 15.41 24.46 -3.04
CA ARG A 204 15.84 24.92 -1.70
C ARG A 204 14.82 25.82 -0.98
N LYS A 205 14.58 25.55 0.31
CA LYS A 205 13.73 26.36 1.20
C LYS A 205 12.31 26.61 0.61
N THR A 206 11.80 27.84 0.70
CA THR A 206 10.42 28.23 0.42
C THR A 206 9.98 28.05 -1.03
N LYS A 207 10.88 28.17 -2.01
CA LYS A 207 10.55 27.98 -3.43
C LYS A 207 10.19 26.53 -3.74
N GLY A 208 10.88 25.57 -3.11
CA GLY A 208 10.56 24.14 -3.26
C GLY A 208 9.18 23.80 -2.71
N LEU A 209 8.81 24.36 -1.55
CA LEU A 209 7.49 24.16 -0.97
C LEU A 209 6.37 24.73 -1.86
N LEU A 210 6.57 25.92 -2.44
CA LEU A 210 5.63 26.49 -3.41
C LEU A 210 5.41 25.56 -4.61
N PHE A 211 6.48 25.01 -5.20
CA PHE A 211 6.35 24.07 -6.30
C PHE A 211 5.63 22.78 -5.90
N ILE A 212 5.88 22.25 -4.68
CA ILE A 212 5.13 21.09 -4.18
C ILE A 212 3.63 21.39 -4.11
N VAL A 213 3.26 22.51 -3.51
CA VAL A 213 1.85 22.92 -3.39
C VAL A 213 1.21 23.07 -4.76
N LEU A 214 1.91 23.70 -5.71
CA LEU A 214 1.43 23.84 -7.08
C LEU A 214 1.23 22.49 -7.78
N GLU A 215 2.12 21.52 -7.60
CA GLU A 215 1.94 20.18 -8.19
C GLU A 215 0.76 19.41 -7.57
N VAL A 216 0.58 19.51 -6.25
CA VAL A 216 -0.55 18.88 -5.56
C VAL A 216 -1.87 19.51 -5.99
N ILE A 217 -1.93 20.83 -6.14
CA ILE A 217 -3.11 21.51 -6.69
C ILE A 217 -3.32 21.10 -8.15
N ALA A 218 -2.27 21.03 -8.96
CA ALA A 218 -2.38 20.68 -10.37
C ALA A 218 -2.98 19.27 -10.57
N ILE A 219 -2.54 18.26 -9.82
CA ILE A 219 -3.13 16.92 -9.94
C ILE A 219 -4.60 16.89 -9.50
N VAL A 220 -4.95 17.60 -8.43
CA VAL A 220 -6.34 17.70 -7.96
C VAL A 220 -7.22 18.38 -9.00
N VAL A 221 -6.78 19.50 -9.57
CA VAL A 221 -7.52 20.24 -10.61
C VAL A 221 -7.66 19.40 -11.87
N ILE A 222 -6.60 18.73 -12.33
CA ILE A 222 -6.65 17.88 -13.52
C ILE A 222 -7.61 16.70 -13.31
N MET A 223 -7.54 16.02 -12.16
CA MET A 223 -8.35 14.84 -11.90
C MET A 223 -9.80 15.19 -11.56
N MET A 224 -10.03 16.01 -10.54
CA MET A 224 -11.38 16.35 -10.07
C MET A 224 -12.05 17.37 -10.99
N GLY A 225 -11.31 18.40 -11.42
CA GLY A 225 -11.83 19.38 -12.37
C GLY A 225 -12.07 18.77 -13.75
N GLY A 226 -11.20 17.86 -14.20
CA GLY A 226 -11.39 17.09 -15.42
C GLY A 226 -12.67 16.25 -15.37
N MET A 227 -12.86 15.45 -14.31
CA MET A 227 -14.11 14.69 -14.12
C MET A 227 -15.35 15.60 -14.09
N TYR A 228 -15.32 16.68 -13.31
CA TYR A 228 -16.45 17.59 -13.20
C TYR A 228 -16.87 18.21 -14.54
N ILE A 229 -15.89 18.65 -15.35
CA ILE A 229 -16.15 19.22 -16.67
C ILE A 229 -16.74 18.16 -17.60
N ILE A 230 -16.16 16.95 -17.61
CA ILE A 230 -16.62 15.86 -18.47
C ILE A 230 -18.05 15.44 -18.12
N GLU A 231 -18.37 15.31 -16.83
CA GLU A 231 -19.72 14.99 -16.35
C GLU A 231 -20.72 16.11 -16.64
N THR A 232 -20.31 17.38 -16.52
CA THR A 232 -21.21 18.53 -16.78
C THR A 232 -21.54 18.66 -18.27
N LEU A 233 -20.59 18.32 -19.15
CA LEU A 233 -20.80 18.42 -20.59
C LEU A 233 -21.74 17.31 -21.10
N ASP A 234 -21.79 16.15 -20.45
CA ASP A 234 -22.63 14.98 -20.80
C ASP A 234 -22.50 14.54 -22.28
N ILE A 235 -21.35 14.82 -22.91
CA ILE A 235 -21.08 14.51 -24.32
C ILE A 235 -20.59 13.07 -24.50
N PHE A 236 -19.94 12.51 -23.48
CA PHE A 236 -19.21 11.26 -23.57
C PHE A 236 -19.95 10.11 -22.90
N LEU A 237 -19.85 8.91 -23.48
CA LEU A 237 -20.36 7.69 -22.84
C LEU A 237 -19.51 7.33 -21.62
N SER A 238 -20.08 6.68 -20.61
CA SER A 238 -19.36 6.32 -19.38
C SER A 238 -18.07 5.51 -19.64
N GLN A 239 -18.05 4.69 -20.68
CA GLN A 239 -16.84 3.95 -21.11
C GLN A 239 -15.77 4.88 -21.68
N GLU A 240 -16.14 5.90 -22.46
CA GLU A 240 -15.23 6.89 -23.02
C GLU A 240 -14.64 7.78 -21.92
N ILE A 241 -15.47 8.18 -20.94
CA ILE A 241 -15.02 8.92 -19.75
C ILE A 241 -13.94 8.12 -19.01
N SER A 242 -14.19 6.83 -18.77
CA SER A 242 -13.21 5.96 -18.10
C SER A 242 -11.89 5.84 -18.86
N ALA A 243 -11.95 5.73 -20.20
CA ALA A 243 -10.78 5.65 -21.06
C ALA A 243 -9.97 6.95 -21.06
N ILE A 244 -10.65 8.11 -21.13
CA ILE A 244 -10.02 9.44 -21.05
C ILE A 244 -9.31 9.61 -19.71
N MET A 245 -9.96 9.24 -18.60
CA MET A 245 -9.37 9.34 -17.27
C MET A 245 -8.13 8.45 -17.10
N ILE A 246 -8.18 7.22 -17.62
CA ILE A 246 -7.01 6.32 -17.65
C ILE A 246 -5.88 6.94 -18.49
N ALA A 247 -6.19 7.51 -19.66
CA ALA A 247 -5.19 8.16 -20.51
C ALA A 247 -4.52 9.35 -19.81
N ILE A 248 -5.31 10.22 -19.16
CA ILE A 248 -4.80 11.35 -18.36
C ILE A 248 -3.90 10.84 -17.23
N PHE A 249 -4.33 9.79 -16.52
CA PHE A 249 -3.53 9.18 -15.46
C PHE A 249 -2.18 8.66 -15.97
N VAL A 250 -2.16 7.92 -17.08
CA VAL A 250 -0.93 7.37 -17.67
C VAL A 250 0.00 8.50 -18.14
N LEU A 251 -0.54 9.53 -18.80
CA LEU A 251 0.25 10.70 -19.22
C LEU A 251 0.85 11.43 -18.03
N TYR A 252 0.08 11.63 -16.97
CA TYR A 252 0.57 12.26 -15.75
C TYR A 252 1.61 11.39 -15.05
N PHE A 253 1.44 10.07 -15.03
CA PHE A 253 2.46 9.15 -14.50
C PHE A 253 3.78 9.28 -15.26
N ILE A 254 3.75 9.26 -16.60
CA ILE A 254 4.94 9.49 -17.43
C ILE A 254 5.58 10.85 -17.11
N TYR A 255 4.76 11.89 -16.95
CA TYR A 255 5.22 13.23 -16.56
C TYR A 255 5.96 13.22 -15.22
N THR A 256 5.44 12.55 -14.18
CA THR A 256 6.09 12.48 -12.86
C THR A 256 7.48 11.84 -12.93
N ILE A 257 7.62 10.76 -13.70
CA ILE A 257 8.90 10.08 -13.90
C ILE A 257 9.85 11.00 -14.67
N TRP A 258 9.40 11.55 -15.80
CA TRP A 258 10.22 12.45 -16.63
C TRP A 258 10.73 13.65 -15.85
N LYS A 259 9.85 14.30 -15.07
CA LYS A 259 10.19 15.46 -14.24
C LYS A 259 11.19 15.09 -13.14
N SER A 260 10.99 13.97 -12.46
CA SER A 260 11.94 13.46 -11.45
C SER A 260 13.34 13.25 -12.04
N LEU A 261 13.42 12.64 -13.23
CA LEU A 261 14.69 12.44 -13.94
C LEU A 261 15.33 13.78 -14.36
N ARG A 262 14.54 14.74 -14.83
CA ARG A 262 15.01 16.08 -15.21
C ARG A 262 15.59 16.83 -14.00
N LEU A 263 14.94 16.77 -12.83
CA LEU A 263 15.41 17.41 -11.59
C LEU A 263 16.77 16.85 -11.16
N LEU A 264 16.93 15.53 -11.18
CA LEU A 264 18.20 14.86 -10.86
C LEU A 264 19.34 15.20 -11.83
N LYS A 265 19.02 15.34 -13.12
CA LYS A 265 20.04 15.63 -14.14
C LYS A 265 20.52 17.08 -14.09
N TRP A 266 19.60 18.04 -13.96
CA TRP A 266 19.89 19.45 -14.28
C TRP A 266 19.86 20.41 -13.10
N LYS A 267 19.14 20.09 -12.01
CA LYS A 267 18.91 21.04 -10.91
C LYS A 267 19.65 20.66 -9.63
N ILE A 268 19.87 19.39 -9.40
CA ILE A 268 20.70 18.93 -8.29
C ILE A 268 22.17 19.03 -8.72
N SER A 269 22.78 20.19 -8.47
CA SER A 269 24.23 20.37 -8.55
C SER A 269 24.87 20.02 -7.21
N VAL A 270 25.98 19.29 -7.27
CA VAL A 270 26.90 19.07 -6.14
C VAL A 270 27.42 20.42 -5.66
#